data_AF-A0AA36UV48-F1
#
_entry.id   AF-A0AA36UV48-F1
#
_cell.length_a   1.000
_cell.length_b   1.000
_cell.length_c   1.000
_cell.angle_alpha   90.00
_cell.angle_beta   90.00
_cell.angle_gamma   90.00
#
_symmetry.space_group_name_H-M   'P 1'
#
loop_
_entity.id
_entity.type
_entity.pdbx_description
1 polymer ?
#
loop_
_entity_poly.entity_id
_entity_poly.type
_entity_poly.pdbx_seq_one_letter_code
_entity_poly.pdbx_strand_id
1 'polypeptide(L)'
;KKPSFPSPEHLDGFYSGLDVNRYRIVKKYAEQHWNNFYSIKVSDLISTYLLSLSSAHAAKFIVSNSLAKIDENVVYQKLLSGSFSKNRLVTNYSTLLHNLLDHSTELNVTDKEADDFIRILTLIRKFTRDFKEELEDISRGLYVSTYQACGNSIRKTGSVQNNYDKANFDPACVFHLPETINRIIKMIRKVTKNKAYIVIDAIRNPYEAKFFKDRYAAFHLVSINAPDEHRSKYMQQLHKFSPDQIDNIEKIESGKSEGDYVKFTTQNVKKCIEISDIHLFNPKNEFDNNNILKAQIVWYVALMQHPGLIPPSSMERVMQVAYTMKMNSGCISRQVGAVVTDKNNSIKSVGWNDVAKGQVPCSMRSLNGVIEEFDPLTYSNYERNNQKFRSRANEQLIKIREINAKNQVFDGHNLSYCFKDIHNSLDKKGNQVHTRALHAEENAFLQLTKYGSSGIEGGKLYTTASPCELCAKKAYQLGMSEIVYIDPYPGIAKEHIINIGDNVPELVQFRGAVGKAYHRLYEQILPIKDEIGHMMAL
;
A
#
# COMPACT_ATOMS: atom_id res chain seq x y z
N LYS A 1 19.09 17.60 12.02
CA LYS A 1 20.46 17.61 11.44
C LYS A 1 20.30 17.50 9.94
N LYS A 2 20.96 18.36 9.15
CA LYS A 2 20.90 18.26 7.68
C LYS A 2 21.46 16.89 7.25
N PRO A 3 20.75 16.09 6.44
CA PRO A 3 21.25 14.80 6.02
C PRO A 3 22.46 14.98 5.11
N SER A 4 23.42 14.07 5.20
CA SER A 4 24.45 13.92 4.17
C SER A 4 23.85 13.11 3.03
N PHE A 5 23.84 13.68 1.82
CA PHE A 5 23.37 13.00 0.62
C PHE A 5 24.55 12.36 -0.10
N PRO A 6 24.42 11.10 -0.54
CA PRO A 6 25.52 10.38 -1.18
C PRO A 6 25.94 11.04 -2.49
N SER A 7 27.23 11.02 -2.78
CA SER A 7 27.74 11.39 -4.11
C SER A 7 27.42 10.25 -5.11
N PRO A 8 27.26 10.55 -6.41
CA PRO A 8 26.95 9.53 -7.41
C PRO A 8 27.92 8.34 -7.44
N GLU A 9 29.18 8.58 -7.09
CA GLU A 9 30.25 7.57 -7.05
C GLU A 9 30.04 6.53 -5.94
N HIS A 10 29.23 6.85 -4.93
CA HIS A 10 28.87 5.96 -3.81
C HIS A 10 27.52 5.26 -4.01
N LEU A 11 27.00 5.22 -5.24
CA LEU A 11 25.71 4.60 -5.57
C LEU A 11 25.87 3.31 -6.39
N ASP A 12 27.07 2.75 -6.50
CA ASP A 12 27.34 1.46 -7.16
C ASP A 12 26.67 1.31 -8.55
N GLY A 13 26.66 2.38 -9.34
CA GLY A 13 26.04 2.39 -10.66
C GLY A 13 24.51 2.32 -10.67
N PHE A 14 23.85 2.48 -9.51
CA PHE A 14 22.39 2.45 -9.37
C PHE A 14 21.69 3.42 -10.33
N TYR A 15 22.25 4.62 -10.48
CA TYR A 15 21.91 5.53 -11.57
C TYR A 15 22.96 5.41 -12.67
N SER A 16 22.50 5.34 -13.92
CA SER A 16 23.35 5.20 -15.10
C SER A 16 22.97 6.21 -16.18
N GLY A 17 23.91 6.52 -17.07
CA GLY A 17 23.69 7.48 -18.16
C GLY A 17 23.17 8.84 -17.69
N LEU A 18 22.06 9.30 -18.28
CA LEU A 18 21.47 10.60 -17.95
C LEU A 18 20.89 10.66 -16.52
N ASP A 19 20.58 9.53 -15.88
CA ASP A 19 20.03 9.52 -14.52
C ASP A 19 21.07 9.98 -13.49
N VAL A 20 22.36 9.82 -13.77
CA VAL A 20 23.44 10.40 -12.95
C VAL A 20 23.36 11.92 -12.94
N ASN A 21 23.12 12.53 -14.10
CA ASN A 21 23.00 13.99 -14.22
C ASN A 21 21.72 14.50 -13.57
N ARG A 22 20.60 13.78 -13.75
CA ARG A 22 19.35 14.06 -13.04
C ARG A 22 19.56 14.05 -11.52
N TYR A 23 20.24 13.02 -11.00
CA TYR A 23 20.54 12.90 -9.58
C TYR A 23 21.38 14.07 -9.06
N ARG A 24 22.42 14.48 -9.80
CA ARG A 24 23.26 15.64 -9.43
C ARG A 24 22.44 16.93 -9.29
N ILE A 25 21.46 17.16 -10.18
CA ILE A 25 20.58 18.33 -10.14
C ILE A 25 19.70 18.31 -8.88
N VAL A 26 18.96 17.22 -8.66
CA VAL A 26 18.07 17.11 -7.48
C VAL A 26 18.85 17.11 -6.16
N LYS A 27 20.03 16.49 -6.12
CA LYS A 27 20.94 16.54 -4.97
C LYS A 27 21.35 17.98 -4.66
N LYS A 28 21.85 18.72 -5.65
CA LYS A 28 22.26 20.12 -5.49
C LYS A 28 21.11 20.99 -4.98
N TYR A 29 19.91 20.80 -5.53
CA TYR A 29 18.71 21.52 -5.08
C TYR A 29 18.37 21.18 -3.62
N ALA A 30 18.27 19.89 -3.29
CA ALA A 30 17.96 19.45 -1.94
C ALA A 30 19.01 19.91 -0.91
N GLU A 31 20.29 19.98 -1.28
CA GLU A 31 21.34 20.51 -0.41
C GLU A 31 21.08 21.97 -0.03
N GLN A 32 20.47 22.78 -0.88
CA GLN A 32 20.18 24.19 -0.56
C GLN A 32 18.81 24.38 0.10
N HIS A 33 17.85 23.50 -0.17
CA HIS A 33 16.44 23.67 0.22
C HIS A 33 15.91 22.63 1.22
N TRP A 34 16.80 21.85 1.86
CA TRP A 34 16.38 20.83 2.82
C TRP A 34 15.73 21.43 4.06
N ASN A 35 14.53 20.93 4.39
CA ASN A 35 13.82 21.21 5.63
C ASN A 35 13.63 19.92 6.43
N ASN A 36 13.68 20.01 7.75
CA ASN A 36 13.44 18.84 8.60
C ASN A 36 11.96 18.43 8.58
N PHE A 37 11.72 17.13 8.63
CA PHE A 37 10.37 16.56 8.69
C PHE A 37 9.96 16.27 10.14
N TYR A 38 8.70 16.52 10.46
CA TYR A 38 8.05 15.99 11.65
C TYR A 38 7.59 14.55 11.37
N SER A 39 8.04 13.61 12.19
CA SER A 39 7.65 12.20 12.07
C SER A 39 6.50 11.90 13.01
N ILE A 40 5.38 11.42 12.47
CA ILE A 40 4.24 10.86 13.20
C ILE A 40 4.34 9.35 13.04
N LYS A 41 4.64 8.62 14.12
CA LYS A 41 4.62 7.17 14.07
C LYS A 41 3.25 6.63 14.48
N VAL A 42 2.66 5.76 13.68
CA VAL A 42 1.36 5.14 14.01
C VAL A 42 1.47 4.28 15.28
N SER A 43 2.64 3.71 15.56
CA SER A 43 2.87 3.03 16.84
C SER A 43 2.88 3.99 18.03
N ASP A 44 3.38 5.22 17.87
CA ASP A 44 3.33 6.23 18.93
C ASP A 44 1.86 6.56 19.24
N LEU A 45 1.03 6.66 18.21
CA LEU A 45 -0.41 6.87 18.36
C LEU A 45 -1.12 5.68 19.04
N ILE A 46 -0.86 4.44 18.62
CA ILE A 46 -1.43 3.24 19.27
C ILE A 46 -1.06 3.19 20.75
N SER A 47 0.17 3.57 21.09
CA SER A 47 0.63 3.67 22.48
C SER A 47 -0.18 4.67 23.29
N THR A 48 -0.57 5.79 22.69
CA THR A 48 -1.46 6.78 23.33
C THR A 48 -2.84 6.19 23.65
N TYR A 49 -3.42 5.38 22.77
CA TYR A 49 -4.67 4.66 23.06
C TYR A 49 -4.50 3.63 24.18
N LEU A 50 -3.36 2.94 24.26
CA LEU A 50 -3.09 2.01 25.35
C LEU A 50 -2.97 2.75 26.68
N LEU A 51 -2.31 3.92 26.69
CA LEU A 51 -2.18 4.77 27.88
C LEU A 51 -3.50 5.34 28.39
N SER A 52 -4.56 5.40 27.56
CA SER A 52 -5.88 5.81 28.04
C SER A 52 -6.62 4.71 28.79
N LEU A 53 -6.08 3.47 28.83
CA LEU A 53 -6.66 2.35 29.57
C LEU A 53 -6.08 2.27 30.99
N SER A 54 -6.84 1.67 31.92
CA SER A 54 -6.25 1.26 33.20
C SER A 54 -5.32 0.06 33.01
N SER A 55 -4.34 -0.11 33.89
CA SER A 55 -3.39 -1.24 33.83
C SER A 55 -4.10 -2.60 33.80
N ALA A 56 -5.23 -2.75 34.49
CA ALA A 56 -6.02 -3.98 34.47
C ALA A 56 -6.66 -4.24 33.10
N HIS A 57 -7.27 -3.21 32.50
CA HIS A 57 -7.85 -3.32 31.16
C HIS A 57 -6.78 -3.61 30.10
N ALA A 58 -5.64 -2.92 30.18
CA ALA A 58 -4.51 -3.12 29.27
C ALA A 58 -3.93 -4.54 29.40
N ALA A 59 -3.71 -5.05 30.62
CA ALA A 59 -3.21 -6.41 30.84
C ALA A 59 -4.13 -7.46 30.21
N LYS A 60 -5.44 -7.37 30.48
CA LYS A 60 -6.44 -8.25 29.90
C LYS A 60 -6.47 -8.20 28.37
N PHE A 61 -6.33 -7.00 27.79
CA PHE A 61 -6.29 -6.81 26.34
C PHE A 61 -5.04 -7.49 25.73
N ILE A 62 -3.88 -7.26 26.32
CA ILE A 62 -2.60 -7.82 25.87
C ILE A 62 -2.64 -9.35 25.90
N VAL A 63 -3.11 -9.93 27.00
CA VAL A 63 -3.14 -11.39 27.20
C VAL A 63 -4.12 -12.05 26.25
N SER A 64 -5.32 -11.49 26.09
CA SER A 64 -6.35 -12.05 25.19
C SER A 64 -5.98 -12.03 23.71
N ASN A 65 -5.00 -11.22 23.31
CA ASN A 65 -4.50 -11.10 21.93
C ASN A 65 -3.06 -11.61 21.76
N SER A 66 -2.54 -12.32 22.76
CA SER A 66 -1.22 -12.95 22.69
C SER A 66 -1.30 -14.27 21.89
N LEU A 67 -0.28 -14.53 21.06
CA LEU A 67 -0.11 -15.83 20.41
C LEU A 67 0.36 -16.92 21.39
N ALA A 68 1.06 -16.52 22.46
CA ALA A 68 1.51 -17.42 23.51
C ALA A 68 0.54 -17.41 24.70
N LYS A 69 0.45 -18.52 25.43
CA LYS A 69 -0.24 -18.55 26.73
C LYS A 69 0.61 -17.79 27.74
N ILE A 70 0.11 -16.66 28.22
CA ILE A 70 0.77 -15.78 29.19
C ILE A 70 -0.15 -15.60 30.38
N ASP A 71 0.41 -15.60 31.59
CA ASP A 71 -0.34 -15.27 32.81
C ASP A 71 -0.62 -13.76 32.86
N GLU A 72 -1.90 -13.39 33.03
CA GLU A 72 -2.34 -12.00 33.13
C GLU A 72 -1.70 -11.26 34.30
N ASN A 73 -1.42 -11.95 35.41
CA ASN A 73 -0.77 -11.35 36.56
C ASN A 73 0.65 -10.88 36.24
N VAL A 74 1.40 -11.64 35.42
CA VAL A 74 2.76 -11.27 35.00
C VAL A 74 2.73 -9.97 34.19
N VAL A 75 1.82 -9.88 33.23
CA VAL A 75 1.63 -8.67 32.42
C VAL A 75 1.21 -7.51 33.30
N TYR A 76 0.20 -7.70 34.16
CA TYR A 76 -0.32 -6.66 35.04
C TYR A 76 0.76 -6.09 35.98
N GLN A 77 1.58 -6.95 36.60
CA GLN A 77 2.68 -6.49 37.46
C GLN A 77 3.77 -5.76 36.68
N LYS A 78 4.08 -6.20 35.45
CA LYS A 78 5.01 -5.47 34.58
C LYS A 78 4.46 -4.09 34.20
N LEU A 79 3.15 -3.95 33.94
CA LEU A 79 2.54 -2.65 33.66
C LEU A 79 2.64 -1.69 34.85
N LEU A 80 2.38 -2.17 36.08
CA LEU A 80 2.48 -1.36 37.30
C LEU A 80 3.91 -0.92 37.61
N SER A 81 4.89 -1.80 37.39
CA SER A 81 6.29 -1.55 37.72
C SER A 81 7.09 -0.93 36.57
N GLY A 82 6.57 -0.93 35.35
CA GLY A 82 7.25 -0.52 34.12
C GLY A 82 6.88 0.88 33.64
N SER A 83 7.18 1.13 32.37
CA SER A 83 6.98 2.39 31.66
C SER A 83 5.51 2.83 31.58
N PHE A 84 4.57 1.87 31.61
CA PHE A 84 3.13 2.10 31.52
C PHE A 84 2.59 2.94 32.69
N SER A 85 3.04 2.69 33.92
CA SER A 85 2.64 3.47 35.09
C SER A 85 3.66 4.53 35.52
N LYS A 86 4.95 4.39 35.15
CA LYS A 86 6.02 5.34 35.55
C LYS A 86 6.19 6.56 34.65
N ASN A 87 5.42 6.67 33.56
CA ASN A 87 5.50 7.83 32.68
C ASN A 87 4.73 9.04 33.27
N ARG A 88 5.15 10.24 32.88
CA ARG A 88 4.48 11.50 33.27
C ARG A 88 3.40 11.95 32.28
N LEU A 89 3.11 11.16 31.24
CA LEU A 89 2.19 11.57 30.16
C LEU A 89 0.76 11.63 30.67
N VAL A 90 0.30 10.55 31.30
CA VAL A 90 -1.08 10.45 31.81
C VAL A 90 -1.30 11.46 32.94
N THR A 91 -0.33 11.63 33.85
CA THR A 91 -0.47 12.58 34.97
C THR A 91 -0.48 14.04 34.53
N ASN A 92 0.35 14.42 33.54
CA ASN A 92 0.55 15.83 33.19
C ASN A 92 -0.29 16.30 32.01
N TYR A 93 -0.76 15.38 31.14
CA TYR A 93 -1.36 15.72 29.86
C TYR A 93 -2.64 14.92 29.55
N SER A 94 -3.30 14.30 30.55
CA SER A 94 -4.50 13.48 30.37
C SER A 94 -5.59 14.15 29.53
N THR A 95 -5.93 15.41 29.82
CA THR A 95 -6.97 16.17 29.10
C THR A 95 -6.63 16.31 27.61
N LEU A 96 -5.40 16.70 27.29
CA LEU A 96 -4.99 16.86 25.90
C LEU A 96 -4.94 15.52 25.16
N LEU A 97 -4.47 14.45 25.81
CA LEU A 97 -4.49 13.11 25.22
C LEU A 97 -5.93 12.63 24.99
N HIS A 98 -6.83 12.83 25.95
CA HIS A 98 -8.25 12.52 25.79
C HIS A 98 -8.85 13.27 24.60
N ASN A 99 -8.67 14.60 24.52
CA ASN A 99 -9.19 15.42 23.43
C ASN A 99 -8.56 15.04 22.07
N LEU A 100 -7.32 14.54 22.06
CA LEU A 100 -6.69 14.04 20.85
C LEU A 100 -7.40 12.78 20.33
N LEU A 101 -7.82 11.88 21.23
CA LEU A 101 -8.44 10.60 20.88
C LEU A 101 -9.97 10.69 20.71
N ASP A 102 -10.64 11.63 21.37
CA ASP A 102 -12.09 11.82 21.28
C ASP A 102 -12.49 12.59 20.03
N HIS A 103 -13.13 11.90 19.09
CA HIS A 103 -13.56 12.49 17.83
C HIS A 103 -14.98 13.07 17.84
N SER A 104 -15.70 12.96 18.96
CA SER A 104 -17.05 13.52 19.09
C SER A 104 -17.05 15.06 19.21
N THR A 105 -15.92 15.63 19.61
CA THR A 105 -15.75 17.07 19.80
C THR A 105 -14.63 17.62 18.92
N GLU A 106 -14.70 18.90 18.56
CA GLU A 106 -13.57 19.57 17.89
C GLU A 106 -12.37 19.66 18.84
N LEU A 107 -11.16 19.49 18.28
CA LEU A 107 -9.94 19.62 19.04
C LEU A 107 -9.67 21.11 19.37
N ASN A 108 -10.09 21.53 20.57
CA ASN A 108 -9.77 22.84 21.11
C ASN A 108 -8.51 22.74 22.00
N VAL A 109 -7.49 23.52 21.68
CA VAL A 109 -6.18 23.47 22.35
C VAL A 109 -5.70 24.89 22.63
N THR A 110 -5.35 25.14 23.89
CA THR A 110 -4.76 26.41 24.33
C THR A 110 -3.39 26.64 23.68
N ASP A 111 -2.91 27.88 23.63
CA ASP A 111 -1.60 28.17 23.02
C ASP A 111 -0.45 27.48 23.78
N LYS A 112 -0.56 27.39 25.11
CA LYS A 112 0.39 26.65 25.94
C LYS A 112 0.43 25.14 25.61
N GLU A 113 -0.73 24.51 25.45
CA GLU A 113 -0.80 23.10 25.08
C GLU A 113 -0.29 22.85 23.65
N ALA A 114 -0.49 23.83 22.74
CA ALA A 114 0.10 23.78 21.41
C ALA A 114 1.63 23.84 21.48
N ASP A 115 2.19 24.75 22.28
CA ASP A 115 3.65 24.89 22.45
C ASP A 115 4.28 23.62 23.06
N ASP A 116 3.61 22.99 24.04
CA ASP A 116 4.06 21.74 24.65
C ASP A 116 3.86 20.51 23.74
N PHE A 117 3.08 20.61 22.67
CA PHE A 117 2.66 19.45 21.86
C PHE A 117 3.86 18.67 21.28
N ILE A 118 4.88 19.38 20.77
CA ILE A 118 6.09 18.73 20.22
C ILE A 118 6.85 17.96 21.30
N ARG A 119 6.88 18.48 22.53
CA ARG A 119 7.47 17.80 23.69
C ARG A 119 6.67 16.55 24.04
N ILE A 120 5.35 16.62 24.00
CA ILE A 120 4.46 15.47 24.26
C ILE A 120 4.69 14.35 23.25
N LEU A 121 4.76 14.66 21.95
CA LEU A 121 5.09 13.66 20.92
C LEU A 121 6.44 12.98 21.18
N THR A 122 7.42 13.73 21.69
CA THR A 122 8.74 13.19 22.06
C THR A 122 8.65 12.26 23.27
N LEU A 123 7.86 12.61 24.28
CA LEU A 123 7.61 11.79 25.46
C LEU A 123 6.84 10.50 25.10
N ILE A 124 5.82 10.59 24.24
CA ILE A 124 5.08 9.43 23.73
C ILE A 124 6.04 8.50 22.98
N ARG A 125 6.94 9.04 22.14
CA ARG A 125 7.93 8.23 21.43
C ARG A 125 8.86 7.48 22.37
N LYS A 126 9.32 8.14 23.44
CA LYS A 126 10.14 7.50 24.47
C LYS A 126 9.36 6.37 25.14
N PHE A 127 8.14 6.65 25.61
CA PHE A 127 7.25 5.66 26.21
C PHE A 127 7.04 4.47 25.27
N THR A 128 6.71 4.74 24.00
CA THR A 128 6.45 3.72 22.98
C THR A 128 7.64 2.79 22.80
N ARG A 129 8.87 3.31 22.77
CA ARG A 129 10.07 2.47 22.69
C ARG A 129 10.22 1.60 23.93
N ASP A 130 10.22 2.22 25.11
CA ASP A 130 10.46 1.53 26.39
C ASP A 130 9.37 0.46 26.62
N PHE A 131 8.11 0.76 26.29
CA PHE A 131 6.98 -0.16 26.41
C PHE A 131 7.05 -1.35 25.46
N LYS A 132 7.54 -1.15 24.22
CA LYS A 132 7.76 -2.25 23.28
C LYS A 132 8.81 -3.23 23.78
N GLU A 133 9.92 -2.71 24.32
CA GLU A 133 10.98 -3.52 24.93
C GLU A 133 10.42 -4.33 26.11
N GLU A 134 9.64 -3.70 26.99
CA GLU A 134 9.01 -4.38 28.13
C GLU A 134 8.03 -5.51 27.73
N LEU A 135 7.30 -5.34 26.62
CA LEU A 135 6.41 -6.40 26.10
C LEU A 135 7.20 -7.56 25.50
N GLU A 136 8.27 -7.28 24.76
CA GLU A 136 9.15 -8.31 24.20
C GLU A 136 9.92 -9.09 25.29
N ASP A 137 10.23 -8.44 26.42
CA ASP A 137 10.80 -9.10 27.61
C ASP A 137 9.84 -10.13 28.23
N ILE A 138 8.53 -9.87 28.21
CA ILE A 138 7.52 -10.79 28.76
C ILE A 138 7.40 -12.01 27.86
N SER A 139 7.22 -11.78 26.56
CA SER A 139 7.07 -12.85 25.57
C SER A 139 7.42 -12.33 24.18
N ARG A 140 8.17 -13.13 23.43
CA ARG A 140 8.61 -12.75 22.08
C ARG A 140 7.42 -12.54 21.14
N GLY A 141 7.42 -11.44 20.42
CA GLY A 141 6.36 -11.05 19.49
C GLY A 141 5.10 -10.50 20.17
N LEU A 142 5.07 -10.39 21.49
CA LEU A 142 3.91 -9.86 22.23
C LEU A 142 3.59 -8.42 21.84
N TYR A 143 4.62 -7.59 21.59
CA TYR A 143 4.42 -6.25 21.08
C TYR A 143 3.69 -6.28 19.73
N VAL A 144 4.13 -7.14 18.81
CA VAL A 144 3.57 -7.20 17.45
C VAL A 144 2.09 -7.59 17.49
N SER A 145 1.75 -8.67 18.21
CA SER A 145 0.35 -9.10 18.32
C SER A 145 -0.52 -8.06 19.02
N THR A 146 -0.01 -7.44 20.09
CA THR A 146 -0.72 -6.39 20.84
C THR A 146 -1.03 -5.18 19.96
N TYR A 147 -0.06 -4.66 19.22
CA TYR A 147 -0.26 -3.45 18.42
C TYR A 147 -1.10 -3.72 17.17
N GLN A 148 -1.00 -4.90 16.58
CA GLN A 148 -1.90 -5.33 15.50
C GLN A 148 -3.34 -5.40 16.01
N ALA A 149 -3.57 -6.04 17.16
CA ALA A 149 -4.89 -6.11 17.79
C ALA A 149 -5.43 -4.73 18.14
N CYS A 150 -4.59 -3.83 18.69
CA CYS A 150 -5.00 -2.45 18.97
C CYS A 150 -5.46 -1.73 17.70
N GLY A 151 -4.66 -1.80 16.62
CA GLY A 151 -5.03 -1.19 15.35
C GLY A 151 -6.36 -1.75 14.80
N ASN A 152 -6.55 -3.06 14.90
CA ASN A 152 -7.78 -3.73 14.46
C ASN A 152 -9.00 -3.30 15.32
N SER A 153 -8.82 -3.24 16.64
CA SER A 153 -9.84 -2.76 17.58
C SER A 153 -10.24 -1.33 17.25
N ILE A 154 -9.27 -0.41 17.10
CA ILE A 154 -9.56 0.99 16.81
C ILE A 154 -10.29 1.15 15.48
N ARG A 155 -9.89 0.44 14.41
CA ARG A 155 -10.62 0.49 13.13
C ARG A 155 -12.02 -0.12 13.19
N LYS A 156 -12.28 -0.99 14.16
CA LYS A 156 -13.57 -1.68 14.31
C LYS A 156 -14.55 -0.94 15.23
N THR A 157 -14.05 -0.34 16.32
CA THR A 157 -14.85 0.21 17.42
C THR A 157 -14.44 1.63 17.84
N GLY A 158 -13.43 2.23 17.22
CA GLY A 158 -12.92 3.57 17.52
C GLY A 158 -12.00 3.65 18.75
N SER A 159 -11.88 2.55 19.50
CA SER A 159 -11.06 2.49 20.72
C SER A 159 -10.44 1.12 20.91
N VAL A 160 -9.52 0.99 21.89
CA VAL A 160 -8.96 -0.31 22.27
C VAL A 160 -9.90 -0.95 23.31
N GLN A 161 -10.54 -2.06 22.94
CA GLN A 161 -11.55 -2.73 23.76
C GLN A 161 -11.25 -4.23 23.90
N ASN A 162 -11.50 -4.78 25.09
CA ASN A 162 -11.46 -6.22 25.30
C ASN A 162 -12.57 -6.90 24.48
N ASN A 163 -12.25 -8.06 23.87
CA ASN A 163 -13.18 -8.81 23.02
C ASN A 163 -13.74 -8.01 21.82
N TYR A 164 -12.95 -7.10 21.23
CA TYR A 164 -13.37 -6.31 20.07
C TYR A 164 -13.73 -7.18 18.85
N ASP A 165 -13.19 -8.39 18.77
CA ASP A 165 -13.52 -9.40 17.76
C ASP A 165 -15.02 -9.76 17.76
N LYS A 166 -15.67 -9.71 18.93
CA LYS A 166 -17.12 -9.94 19.08
C LYS A 166 -17.97 -8.68 18.98
N ALA A 167 -17.36 -7.50 19.02
CA ALA A 167 -18.08 -6.24 18.87
C ALA A 167 -18.67 -6.09 17.47
N ASN A 168 -19.76 -5.33 17.36
CA ASN A 168 -20.30 -4.92 16.07
C ASN A 168 -19.30 -4.00 15.35
N PHE A 169 -19.20 -4.14 14.04
CA PHE A 169 -18.38 -3.26 13.22
C PHE A 169 -19.10 -1.91 13.04
N ASP A 170 -18.43 -0.82 13.41
CA ASP A 170 -18.87 0.54 13.09
C ASP A 170 -18.10 1.07 11.86
N PRO A 171 -18.77 1.27 10.71
CA PRO A 171 -18.14 1.80 9.51
C PRO A 171 -17.47 3.17 9.69
N ALA A 172 -17.96 4.03 10.60
CA ALA A 172 -17.37 5.34 10.85
C ALA A 172 -15.98 5.22 11.49
N CYS A 173 -15.74 4.14 12.24
CA CYS A 173 -14.49 3.90 12.97
C CYS A 173 -13.31 3.49 12.07
N VAL A 174 -13.55 3.09 10.81
CA VAL A 174 -12.46 2.79 9.85
C VAL A 174 -11.50 3.97 9.70
N PHE A 175 -12.03 5.21 9.79
CA PHE A 175 -11.26 6.44 9.68
C PHE A 175 -10.81 7.02 11.02
N HIS A 176 -10.99 6.30 12.14
CA HIS A 176 -10.62 6.81 13.45
C HIS A 176 -9.11 7.07 13.55
N LEU A 177 -8.25 6.06 13.33
CA LEU A 177 -6.79 6.25 13.32
C LEU A 177 -6.30 7.40 12.41
N PRO A 178 -6.70 7.49 11.13
CA PRO A 178 -6.25 8.56 10.26
C PRO A 178 -6.81 9.93 10.66
N GLU A 179 -8.00 10.02 11.27
CA GLU A 179 -8.50 11.28 11.83
C GLU A 179 -7.68 11.73 13.05
N THR A 180 -7.22 10.81 13.91
CA THR A 180 -6.30 11.20 15.00
C THR A 180 -4.97 11.68 14.46
N ILE A 181 -4.41 11.04 13.43
CA ILE A 181 -3.22 11.54 12.74
C ILE A 181 -3.49 12.92 12.12
N ASN A 182 -4.67 13.14 11.55
CA ASN A 182 -5.09 14.45 11.02
C ASN A 182 -5.12 15.53 12.10
N ARG A 183 -5.59 15.22 13.31
CA ARG A 183 -5.50 16.10 14.49
C ARG A 183 -4.05 16.45 14.83
N ILE A 184 -3.16 15.45 14.86
CA ILE A 184 -1.71 15.68 15.08
C ILE A 184 -1.12 16.59 13.99
N ILE A 185 -1.47 16.37 12.72
CA ILE A 185 -1.02 17.22 11.59
C ILE A 185 -1.46 18.66 11.78
N LYS A 186 -2.74 18.88 12.12
CA LYS A 186 -3.29 20.22 12.38
C LYS A 186 -2.56 20.91 13.53
N MET A 187 -2.25 20.17 14.61
CA MET A 187 -1.49 20.69 15.74
C MET A 187 -0.07 21.08 15.38
N ILE A 188 0.65 20.21 14.66
CA ILE A 188 2.00 20.55 14.16
C ILE A 188 1.94 21.81 13.30
N ARG A 189 0.96 21.91 12.38
CA ARG A 189 0.79 23.09 11.53
C ARG A 189 0.45 24.35 12.32
N LYS A 190 -0.31 24.26 13.42
CA LYS A 190 -0.59 25.39 14.31
C LYS A 190 0.73 25.91 14.91
N VAL A 191 1.53 25.02 15.48
CA VAL A 191 2.84 25.35 16.10
C VAL A 191 3.83 25.92 15.08
N THR A 192 3.84 25.39 13.86
CA THR A 192 4.81 25.81 12.82
C THR A 192 4.29 26.89 11.88
N LYS A 193 3.18 27.56 12.22
CA LYS A 193 2.58 28.63 11.39
C LYS A 193 2.33 28.17 9.94
N ASN A 194 1.74 27.00 9.79
CA ASN A 194 1.40 26.31 8.53
C ASN A 194 2.59 25.85 7.66
N LYS A 195 3.84 25.96 8.14
CA LYS A 195 5.02 25.48 7.41
C LYS A 195 5.56 24.22 8.04
N ALA A 196 5.12 23.05 7.57
CA ALA A 196 5.61 21.76 8.07
C ALA A 196 5.72 20.72 6.96
N TYR A 197 6.85 20.01 6.96
CA TYR A 197 6.99 18.74 6.24
C TYR A 197 6.72 17.62 7.22
N ILE A 198 5.85 16.67 6.86
CA ILE A 198 5.38 15.63 7.78
C ILE A 198 5.56 14.26 7.11
N VAL A 199 6.12 13.30 7.87
CA VAL A 199 6.17 11.88 7.49
C VAL A 199 5.27 11.09 8.43
N ILE A 200 4.44 10.21 7.88
CA ILE A 200 3.61 9.26 8.63
C ILE A 200 4.24 7.86 8.50
N ASP A 201 4.63 7.24 9.61
CA ASP A 201 5.36 5.97 9.67
C ASP A 201 4.66 4.95 10.58
N ALA A 202 3.99 3.90 10.10
CA ALA A 202 3.73 3.54 8.71
C ALA A 202 2.23 3.34 8.50
N ILE A 203 1.74 3.72 7.32
CA ILE A 203 0.37 3.44 6.89
C ILE A 203 0.29 1.98 6.45
N ARG A 204 -0.60 1.20 7.07
CA ARG A 204 -0.70 -0.25 6.83
C ARG A 204 -2.08 -0.72 6.40
N ASN A 205 -3.02 0.20 6.21
CA ASN A 205 -4.35 -0.09 5.71
C ASN A 205 -4.69 0.86 4.54
N PRO A 206 -5.29 0.35 3.44
CA PRO A 206 -5.53 1.14 2.24
C PRO A 206 -6.57 2.24 2.42
N TYR A 207 -7.49 2.11 3.38
CA TYR A 207 -8.48 3.14 3.69
C TYR A 207 -7.85 4.31 4.46
N GLU A 208 -6.85 4.05 5.31
CA GLU A 208 -6.02 5.10 5.92
C GLU A 208 -5.29 5.90 4.84
N ALA A 209 -4.66 5.23 3.87
CA ALA A 209 -4.01 5.89 2.75
C ALA A 209 -5.00 6.72 1.91
N LYS A 210 -6.18 6.16 1.62
CA LYS A 210 -7.24 6.83 0.86
C LYS A 210 -7.71 8.10 1.56
N PHE A 211 -7.89 8.07 2.88
CA PHE A 211 -8.24 9.24 3.69
C PHE A 211 -7.27 10.41 3.45
N PHE A 212 -5.96 10.17 3.47
CA PHE A 212 -4.99 11.25 3.24
C PHE A 212 -4.92 11.69 1.78
N LYS A 213 -5.03 10.75 0.83
CA LYS A 213 -5.06 11.07 -0.60
C LYS A 213 -6.22 11.99 -0.98
N ASP A 214 -7.37 11.82 -0.34
CA ASP A 214 -8.57 12.62 -0.62
C ASP A 214 -8.54 13.97 0.11
N ARG A 215 -7.87 14.06 1.27
CA ARG A 215 -7.84 15.27 2.09
C ARG A 215 -6.68 16.22 1.79
N TYR A 216 -5.53 15.69 1.40
CA TYR A 216 -4.30 16.47 1.23
C TYR A 216 -3.77 16.38 -0.19
N ALA A 217 -3.88 17.48 -0.95
CA ALA A 217 -3.35 17.55 -2.31
C ALA A 217 -1.84 17.29 -2.38
N ALA A 218 -1.08 17.68 -1.35
CA ALA A 218 0.36 17.48 -1.24
C ALA A 218 0.76 16.12 -0.63
N PHE A 219 -0.20 15.22 -0.35
CA PHE A 219 0.11 13.90 0.18
C PHE A 219 0.63 12.97 -0.93
N HIS A 220 1.74 12.30 -0.62
CA HIS A 220 2.35 11.26 -1.47
C HIS A 220 2.48 9.98 -0.65
N LEU A 221 1.85 8.89 -1.11
CA LEU A 221 2.06 7.59 -0.51
C LEU A 221 3.33 6.95 -1.09
N VAL A 222 4.28 6.63 -0.22
CA VAL A 222 5.58 6.06 -0.62
C VAL A 222 5.69 4.62 -0.12
N SER A 223 5.99 3.69 -1.02
CA SER A 223 6.36 2.32 -0.67
C SER A 223 7.88 2.15 -0.71
N ILE A 224 8.41 1.37 0.22
CA ILE A 224 9.84 1.00 0.25
C ILE A 224 9.91 -0.51 0.13
N ASN A 225 10.38 -0.96 -1.03
CA ASN A 225 10.55 -2.36 -1.32
C ASN A 225 12.00 -2.79 -1.03
N ALA A 226 12.20 -4.04 -0.66
CA ALA A 226 13.51 -4.63 -0.49
C ALA A 226 13.48 -6.08 -1.00
N PRO A 227 14.62 -6.66 -1.42
CA PRO A 227 14.62 -8.03 -1.92
C PRO A 227 14.12 -9.03 -0.87
N ASP A 228 13.35 -10.03 -1.31
CA ASP A 228 12.58 -10.95 -0.45
C ASP A 228 13.46 -11.69 0.57
N GLU A 229 14.65 -12.15 0.16
CA GLU A 229 15.59 -12.84 1.05
C GLU A 229 15.94 -12.00 2.28
N HIS A 230 16.00 -10.68 2.15
CA HIS A 230 16.34 -9.79 3.24
C HIS A 230 15.14 -9.48 4.14
N ARG A 231 13.89 -9.65 3.70
CA ARG A 231 12.71 -9.46 4.58
C ARG A 231 12.60 -10.61 5.58
N SER A 232 12.68 -11.86 5.10
CA SER A 232 12.62 -13.04 5.97
C SER A 232 13.87 -13.15 6.85
N LYS A 233 15.07 -12.91 6.30
CA LYS A 233 16.30 -12.83 7.11
C LYS A 233 16.22 -11.71 8.15
N TYR A 234 15.69 -10.53 7.82
CA TYR A 234 15.48 -9.44 8.79
C TYR A 234 14.49 -9.82 9.91
N MET A 235 13.34 -10.42 9.57
CA MET A 235 12.35 -10.92 10.54
C MET A 235 12.94 -12.00 11.45
N GLN A 236 13.77 -12.90 10.91
CA GLN A 236 14.42 -13.97 11.66
C GLN A 236 15.60 -13.47 12.51
N GLN A 237 16.40 -12.53 11.99
CA GLN A 237 17.62 -12.06 12.67
C GLN A 237 17.33 -11.03 13.76
N LEU A 238 16.42 -10.06 13.51
CA LEU A 238 16.10 -8.99 14.47
C LEU A 238 14.97 -9.36 15.42
N HIS A 239 13.95 -10.08 14.93
CA HIS A 239 12.78 -10.42 15.74
C HIS A 239 12.74 -11.90 16.17
N LYS A 240 13.66 -12.75 15.69
CA LYS A 240 13.76 -14.18 16.01
C LYS A 240 12.42 -14.94 15.87
N PHE A 241 11.58 -14.51 14.92
CA PHE A 241 10.32 -15.18 14.62
C PHE A 241 10.56 -16.57 14.03
N SER A 242 9.71 -17.54 14.40
CA SER A 242 9.68 -18.83 13.71
C SER A 242 9.14 -18.66 12.28
N PRO A 243 9.46 -19.58 11.35
CA PRO A 243 8.86 -19.60 10.01
C PRO A 243 7.32 -19.52 10.05
N ASP A 244 6.67 -20.27 10.94
CA ASP A 244 5.21 -20.26 11.10
C ASP A 244 4.65 -18.90 11.56
N GLN A 245 5.40 -18.16 12.38
CA GLN A 245 5.01 -16.81 12.80
C GLN A 245 5.11 -15.81 11.66
N ILE A 246 6.14 -15.93 10.82
CA ILE A 246 6.33 -15.09 9.63
C ILE A 246 5.19 -15.37 8.64
N ASP A 247 4.89 -16.64 8.37
CA ASP A 247 3.80 -17.04 7.47
C ASP A 247 2.43 -16.50 7.94
N ASN A 248 2.17 -16.54 9.26
CA ASN A 248 0.94 -15.98 9.82
C ASN A 248 0.88 -14.45 9.67
N ILE A 249 1.99 -13.73 9.92
CA ILE A 249 2.07 -12.28 9.72
C ILE A 249 1.86 -11.93 8.25
N GLU A 250 2.48 -12.66 7.33
CA GLU A 250 2.33 -12.44 5.89
C GLU A 250 0.91 -12.74 5.41
N LYS A 251 0.29 -13.80 5.93
CA LYS A 251 -1.12 -14.10 5.64
C LYS A 251 -2.04 -12.95 6.06
N ILE A 252 -1.82 -12.39 7.25
CA ILE A 252 -2.57 -11.22 7.75
C ILE A 252 -2.28 -9.99 6.88
N GLU A 253 -1.02 -9.64 6.64
CA GLU A 253 -0.62 -8.46 5.87
C GLU A 253 -1.00 -8.54 4.37
N SER A 254 -1.26 -9.75 3.85
CA SER A 254 -1.73 -9.98 2.48
C SER A 254 -3.22 -9.69 2.27
N GLY A 255 -3.98 -9.47 3.35
CA GLY A 255 -5.43 -9.23 3.30
C GLY A 255 -6.25 -10.46 2.92
N LYS A 256 -5.69 -11.67 3.04
CA LYS A 256 -6.37 -12.96 2.77
C LYS A 256 -7.15 -13.52 3.96
N SER A 257 -7.26 -12.78 5.05
CA SER A 257 -8.02 -13.18 6.23
C SER A 257 -9.52 -13.26 5.91
N GLU A 258 -10.16 -14.35 6.33
CA GLU A 258 -11.59 -14.60 6.14
C GLU A 258 -12.41 -13.99 7.28
N GLY A 259 -13.63 -13.53 6.97
CA GLY A 259 -14.58 -12.94 7.92
C GLY A 259 -15.21 -11.64 7.44
N ASP A 260 -16.36 -11.32 8.01
CA ASP A 260 -17.09 -10.10 7.68
C ASP A 260 -16.29 -8.86 8.10
N TYR A 261 -16.20 -7.89 7.20
CA TYR A 261 -15.52 -6.60 7.40
C TYR A 261 -14.01 -6.65 7.71
N VAL A 262 -13.39 -7.82 7.71
CA VAL A 262 -11.94 -8.02 7.97
C VAL A 262 -11.08 -7.17 7.03
N LYS A 263 -11.51 -6.98 5.78
CA LYS A 263 -10.83 -6.14 4.79
C LYS A 263 -10.71 -4.67 5.22
N PHE A 264 -11.63 -4.17 6.04
CA PHE A 264 -11.64 -2.78 6.52
C PHE A 264 -10.80 -2.62 7.80
N THR A 265 -10.85 -3.61 8.69
CA THR A 265 -10.29 -3.52 10.04
C THR A 265 -8.84 -4.00 10.12
N THR A 266 -8.44 -4.96 9.30
CA THR A 266 -7.08 -5.53 9.32
C THR A 266 -6.09 -4.78 8.44
N GLN A 267 -4.80 -5.03 8.66
CA GLN A 267 -3.73 -4.48 7.84
C GLN A 267 -3.73 -5.15 6.45
N ASN A 268 -3.46 -4.37 5.41
CA ASN A 268 -3.28 -4.86 4.06
C ASN A 268 -2.15 -4.08 3.38
N VAL A 269 -0.93 -4.47 3.71
CA VAL A 269 0.31 -3.80 3.25
C VAL A 269 0.46 -3.98 1.74
N LYS A 270 0.10 -5.15 1.21
CA LYS A 270 0.15 -5.40 -0.25
C LYS A 270 -0.71 -4.39 -1.02
N LYS A 271 -1.93 -4.14 -0.55
CA LYS A 271 -2.80 -3.12 -1.19
C LYS A 271 -2.25 -1.71 -1.02
N CYS A 272 -1.64 -1.38 0.12
CA CYS A 272 -0.95 -0.09 0.30
C CYS A 272 0.20 0.10 -0.71
N ILE A 273 0.99 -0.94 -0.96
CA ILE A 273 2.05 -0.92 -1.99
C ILE A 273 1.42 -0.72 -3.37
N GLU A 274 0.39 -1.49 -3.71
CA GLU A 274 -0.29 -1.41 -5.02
C GLU A 274 -0.85 0.00 -5.33
N ILE A 275 -1.34 0.70 -4.29
CA ILE A 275 -1.88 2.06 -4.43
C ILE A 275 -0.84 3.15 -4.13
N SER A 276 0.43 2.81 -3.90
CA SER A 276 1.47 3.80 -3.65
C SER A 276 1.71 4.68 -4.87
N ASP A 277 2.04 5.94 -4.61
CA ASP A 277 2.30 6.94 -5.65
C ASP A 277 3.77 6.92 -6.09
N ILE A 278 4.66 6.56 -5.17
CA ILE A 278 6.11 6.49 -5.36
C ILE A 278 6.61 5.16 -4.81
N HIS A 279 7.44 4.47 -5.59
CA HIS A 279 8.07 3.21 -5.22
C HIS A 279 9.58 3.42 -5.10
N LEU A 280 10.12 3.13 -3.91
CA LEU A 280 11.55 3.19 -3.62
C LEU A 280 12.10 1.77 -3.46
N PHE A 281 13.33 1.57 -3.89
CA PHE A 281 14.05 0.32 -3.71
C PHE A 281 15.13 0.46 -2.63
N ASN A 282 15.10 -0.39 -1.61
CA ASN A 282 16.16 -0.51 -0.63
C ASN A 282 16.88 -1.85 -0.83
N PRO A 283 18.11 -1.86 -1.38
CA PRO A 283 18.85 -3.08 -1.65
C PRO A 283 19.24 -3.85 -0.39
N LYS A 284 19.26 -3.20 0.80
CA LYS A 284 19.58 -3.79 2.11
C LYS A 284 20.95 -4.51 2.21
N ASN A 285 21.80 -4.42 1.19
CA ASN A 285 23.19 -4.89 1.22
C ASN A 285 24.13 -3.88 1.91
N GLU A 286 23.72 -2.62 2.04
CA GLU A 286 24.44 -1.59 2.80
C GLU A 286 23.97 -1.55 4.27
N PHE A 287 24.38 -2.54 5.09
CA PHE A 287 23.91 -2.70 6.48
C PHE A 287 24.08 -1.44 7.35
N ASP A 288 25.07 -0.58 7.04
CA ASP A 288 25.37 0.64 7.80
C ASP A 288 25.10 1.94 7.03
N ASN A 289 24.87 1.89 5.72
CA ASN A 289 24.81 3.10 4.91
C ASN A 289 23.78 3.00 3.80
N ASN A 290 22.51 3.33 4.10
CA ASN A 290 21.40 3.33 3.14
C ASN A 290 21.52 4.41 2.03
N ASN A 291 22.63 4.47 1.28
CA ASN A 291 22.90 5.50 0.27
C ASN A 291 21.87 5.46 -0.84
N ILE A 292 21.60 4.28 -1.39
CA ILE A 292 20.63 4.13 -2.49
C ILE A 292 19.24 4.61 -2.08
N LEU A 293 18.81 4.30 -0.85
CA LEU A 293 17.53 4.78 -0.32
C LEU A 293 17.56 6.31 -0.09
N LYS A 294 18.62 6.85 0.51
CA LYS A 294 18.80 8.30 0.71
C LYS A 294 18.76 9.04 -0.63
N ALA A 295 19.42 8.51 -1.65
CA ALA A 295 19.48 9.12 -2.98
C ALA A 295 18.09 9.21 -3.62
N GLN A 296 17.29 8.15 -3.53
CA GLN A 296 15.92 8.18 -4.04
C GLN A 296 15.01 9.08 -3.21
N ILE A 297 15.14 9.13 -1.88
CA ILE A 297 14.38 10.07 -1.05
C ILE A 297 14.68 11.51 -1.46
N VAL A 298 15.97 11.85 -1.66
CA VAL A 298 16.40 13.17 -2.13
C VAL A 298 15.79 13.52 -3.47
N TRP A 299 15.78 12.56 -4.40
CA TRP A 299 15.20 12.73 -5.73
C TRP A 299 13.75 13.20 -5.64
N TYR A 300 12.92 12.50 -4.87
CA TYR A 300 11.51 12.83 -4.78
C TYR A 300 11.21 14.03 -3.88
N VAL A 301 11.97 14.25 -2.79
CA VAL A 301 11.78 15.45 -1.96
C VAL A 301 12.09 16.72 -2.76
N ALA A 302 13.15 16.71 -3.58
CA ALA A 302 13.46 17.84 -4.47
C ALA A 302 12.31 18.10 -5.46
N LEU A 303 11.74 17.05 -6.06
CA LEU A 303 10.60 17.18 -6.99
C LEU A 303 9.30 17.59 -6.30
N MET A 304 9.08 17.20 -5.04
CA MET A 304 7.94 17.69 -4.24
C MET A 304 8.05 19.18 -3.93
N GLN A 305 9.28 19.67 -3.73
CA GLN A 305 9.56 21.09 -3.49
C GLN A 305 9.57 21.91 -4.77
N HIS A 306 10.02 21.31 -5.88
CA HIS A 306 10.13 21.94 -7.20
C HIS A 306 9.72 20.96 -8.30
N PRO A 307 8.41 20.87 -8.60
CA PRO A 307 7.91 20.11 -9.73
C PRO A 307 8.60 20.50 -11.04
N GLY A 308 8.88 19.50 -11.89
CA GLY A 308 9.47 19.72 -13.21
C GLY A 308 10.96 20.04 -13.23
N LEU A 309 11.65 20.00 -12.07
CA LEU A 309 13.10 20.29 -11.95
C LEU A 309 13.97 19.41 -12.87
N ILE A 310 13.55 18.16 -13.08
CA ILE A 310 14.18 17.22 -14.02
C ILE A 310 13.08 16.43 -14.75
N PRO A 311 13.35 15.91 -15.95
CA PRO A 311 12.41 15.01 -16.63
C PRO A 311 12.45 13.59 -16.04
N PRO A 312 11.37 12.81 -16.17
CA PRO A 312 11.27 11.44 -15.64
C PRO A 312 12.24 10.46 -16.33
N SER A 313 12.60 9.39 -15.61
CA SER A 313 13.39 8.28 -16.15
C SER A 313 12.62 7.50 -17.23
N SER A 314 13.31 6.69 -18.05
CA SER A 314 12.63 5.80 -19.02
C SER A 314 11.73 4.79 -18.33
N MET A 315 12.18 4.23 -17.20
CA MET A 315 11.40 3.28 -16.40
C MET A 315 10.08 3.90 -15.94
N GLU A 316 10.11 5.12 -15.42
CA GLU A 316 8.89 5.84 -15.00
C GLU A 316 7.97 6.17 -16.17
N ARG A 317 8.51 6.66 -17.30
CA ARG A 317 7.69 6.96 -18.48
C ARG A 317 6.93 5.74 -18.97
N VAL A 318 7.61 4.61 -19.12
CA VAL A 318 6.98 3.39 -19.64
C VAL A 318 6.00 2.80 -18.62
N MET A 319 6.38 2.76 -17.33
CA MET A 319 5.48 2.27 -16.29
C MET A 319 4.25 3.17 -16.11
N GLN A 320 4.38 4.49 -16.29
CA GLN A 320 3.23 5.40 -16.28
C GLN A 320 2.25 5.06 -17.41
N VAL A 321 2.72 4.69 -18.60
CA VAL A 321 1.84 4.22 -19.67
C VAL A 321 1.12 2.94 -19.24
N ALA A 322 1.83 1.94 -18.72
CA ALA A 322 1.21 0.71 -18.21
C ALA A 322 0.17 1.01 -17.11
N TYR A 323 0.50 1.93 -16.20
CA TYR A 323 -0.36 2.35 -15.12
C TYR A 323 -1.64 3.03 -15.62
N THR A 324 -1.54 3.87 -16.66
CA THR A 324 -2.70 4.47 -17.33
C THR A 324 -3.54 3.41 -18.05
N MET A 325 -2.90 2.46 -18.74
CA MET A 325 -3.60 1.42 -19.51
C MET A 325 -4.48 0.54 -18.62
N LYS A 326 -4.09 0.29 -17.37
CA LYS A 326 -4.87 -0.50 -16.42
C LYS A 326 -6.29 0.04 -16.21
N MET A 327 -6.50 1.35 -16.41
CA MET A 327 -7.81 2.00 -16.23
C MET A 327 -8.85 1.55 -17.28
N ASN A 328 -8.41 0.95 -18.39
CA ASN A 328 -9.29 0.38 -19.41
C ASN A 328 -9.80 -1.03 -19.04
N SER A 329 -9.30 -1.64 -17.96
CA SER A 329 -9.71 -2.98 -17.53
C SER A 329 -11.19 -3.03 -17.17
N GLY A 330 -11.95 -3.85 -17.91
CA GLY A 330 -13.31 -4.24 -17.54
C GLY A 330 -13.39 -5.41 -16.56
N CYS A 331 -12.26 -5.94 -16.07
CA CYS A 331 -12.25 -6.91 -14.98
C CYS A 331 -12.59 -6.23 -13.65
N ILE A 332 -13.55 -6.80 -12.91
CA ILE A 332 -13.99 -6.28 -11.59
C ILE A 332 -13.15 -6.77 -10.41
N SER A 333 -12.25 -7.73 -10.64
CA SER A 333 -11.42 -8.31 -9.57
C SER A 333 -10.10 -7.58 -9.39
N ARG A 334 -9.42 -7.26 -10.50
CA ARG A 334 -8.15 -6.52 -10.53
C ARG A 334 -8.07 -5.68 -11.79
N GLN A 335 -7.28 -4.61 -11.72
CA GLN A 335 -6.95 -3.77 -12.86
C GLN A 335 -5.43 -3.78 -13.04
N VAL A 336 -4.99 -4.35 -14.16
CA VAL A 336 -3.58 -4.55 -14.51
C VAL A 336 -3.36 -3.97 -15.89
N GLY A 337 -2.24 -3.27 -16.06
CA GLY A 337 -1.78 -2.78 -17.34
C GLY A 337 -0.36 -3.26 -17.62
N ALA A 338 -0.05 -3.45 -18.90
CA ALA A 338 1.24 -3.92 -19.38
C ALA A 338 1.67 -3.17 -20.64
N VAL A 339 2.97 -3.05 -20.82
CA VAL A 339 3.61 -2.41 -21.99
C VAL A 339 4.80 -3.25 -22.40
N VAL A 340 4.93 -3.51 -23.70
CA VAL A 340 6.12 -4.14 -24.27
C VAL A 340 6.93 -3.08 -25.01
N THR A 341 8.23 -3.07 -24.78
CA THR A 341 9.18 -2.18 -25.45
C THR A 341 10.27 -2.96 -26.16
N ASP A 342 11.00 -2.30 -27.07
CA ASP A 342 12.33 -2.77 -27.45
C ASP A 342 13.37 -2.50 -26.34
N LYS A 343 14.62 -2.91 -26.59
CA LYS A 343 15.77 -2.68 -25.69
C LYS A 343 16.00 -1.21 -25.30
N ASN A 344 15.54 -0.27 -26.13
CA ASN A 344 15.73 1.17 -25.94
C ASN A 344 14.54 1.84 -25.23
N ASN A 345 13.58 1.06 -24.72
CA ASN A 345 12.33 1.55 -24.11
C ASN A 345 11.39 2.26 -25.10
N SER A 346 11.48 1.98 -26.40
CA SER A 346 10.45 2.41 -27.36
C SER A 346 9.26 1.47 -27.23
N ILE A 347 8.08 2.02 -26.96
CA ILE A 347 6.83 1.26 -26.82
C ILE A 347 6.48 0.61 -28.15
N LYS A 348 6.19 -0.70 -28.12
CA LYS A 348 5.76 -1.51 -29.27
C LYS A 348 4.31 -1.96 -29.13
N SER A 349 3.87 -2.27 -27.93
CA SER A 349 2.47 -2.55 -27.64
C SER A 349 2.09 -2.22 -26.20
N VAL A 350 0.78 -2.16 -25.98
CA VAL A 350 0.18 -1.97 -24.68
C VAL A 350 -0.89 -3.03 -24.46
N GLY A 351 -1.22 -3.31 -23.20
CA GLY A 351 -2.28 -4.25 -22.85
C GLY A 351 -2.87 -3.94 -21.50
N TRP A 352 -4.10 -4.40 -21.30
CA TRP A 352 -4.80 -4.40 -20.02
C TRP A 352 -5.63 -5.68 -19.92
N ASN A 353 -5.93 -6.09 -18.70
CA ASN A 353 -6.71 -7.30 -18.49
C ASN A 353 -8.18 -7.06 -18.82
N ASP A 354 -8.70 -7.79 -19.81
CA ASP A 354 -10.09 -7.68 -20.25
C ASP A 354 -10.54 -8.95 -20.97
N VAL A 355 -11.83 -9.08 -21.21
CA VAL A 355 -12.40 -10.18 -22.00
C VAL A 355 -11.91 -10.14 -23.45
N ALA A 356 -12.07 -11.25 -24.17
CA ALA A 356 -11.70 -11.34 -25.58
C ALA A 356 -12.43 -10.27 -26.43
N LYS A 357 -11.77 -9.79 -27.49
CA LYS A 357 -12.30 -8.74 -28.37
C LYS A 357 -13.72 -9.08 -28.84
N GLY A 358 -14.63 -8.13 -28.67
CA GLY A 358 -16.04 -8.24 -29.08
C GLY A 358 -16.97 -8.81 -28.00
N GLN A 359 -16.46 -9.23 -26.83
CA GLN A 359 -17.29 -9.65 -25.70
C GLN A 359 -17.56 -8.48 -24.74
N VAL A 360 -18.68 -8.53 -24.02
CA VAL A 360 -19.04 -7.55 -23.00
C VAL A 360 -18.17 -7.76 -21.74
N PRO A 361 -17.44 -6.72 -21.27
CA PRO A 361 -16.58 -6.83 -20.10
C PRO A 361 -17.33 -7.13 -18.80
N CYS A 362 -16.61 -7.70 -17.82
CA CYS A 362 -17.22 -8.12 -16.55
C CYS A 362 -17.92 -6.97 -15.80
N SER A 363 -17.36 -5.76 -15.85
CA SER A 363 -17.90 -4.54 -15.22
C SER A 363 -19.18 -4.01 -15.87
N MET A 364 -19.50 -4.46 -17.09
CA MET A 364 -20.69 -4.03 -17.84
C MET A 364 -21.79 -5.10 -17.84
N ARG A 365 -21.57 -6.22 -17.17
CA ARG A 365 -22.57 -7.28 -16.98
C ARG A 365 -23.24 -7.09 -15.62
N SER A 366 -24.42 -7.68 -15.44
CA SER A 366 -25.16 -7.58 -14.19
C SER A 366 -25.83 -8.89 -13.78
N LEU A 367 -26.05 -9.05 -12.47
CA LEU A 367 -26.84 -10.15 -11.93
C LEU A 367 -28.30 -10.11 -12.42
N ASN A 368 -28.90 -8.92 -12.51
CA ASN A 368 -30.24 -8.79 -13.09
C ASN A 368 -30.25 -9.30 -14.52
N GLY A 369 -29.33 -8.84 -15.38
CA GLY A 369 -29.34 -9.20 -16.79
C GLY A 369 -29.06 -10.68 -17.04
N VAL A 370 -28.13 -11.31 -16.30
CA VAL A 370 -27.91 -12.76 -16.47
C VAL A 370 -29.14 -13.57 -16.06
N ILE A 371 -29.92 -13.11 -15.09
CA ILE A 371 -31.13 -13.80 -14.62
C ILE A 371 -32.34 -13.50 -15.51
N GLU A 372 -32.50 -12.27 -15.98
CA GLU A 372 -33.76 -11.78 -16.57
C GLU A 372 -33.70 -11.62 -18.09
N GLU A 373 -32.58 -11.19 -18.67
CA GLU A 373 -32.52 -10.77 -20.09
C GLU A 373 -32.19 -11.91 -21.06
N PHE A 374 -31.46 -12.95 -20.62
CA PHE A 374 -31.03 -14.08 -21.45
C PHE A 374 -30.32 -13.69 -22.77
N ASP A 375 -29.68 -12.51 -22.83
CA ASP A 375 -29.01 -12.01 -24.04
C ASP A 375 -27.80 -12.88 -24.46
N PRO A 376 -27.80 -13.48 -25.67
CA PRO A 376 -26.68 -14.28 -26.16
C PRO A 376 -25.42 -13.48 -26.53
N LEU A 377 -25.50 -12.16 -26.72
CA LEU A 377 -24.33 -11.31 -26.97
C LEU A 377 -23.56 -11.03 -25.68
N THR A 378 -24.27 -10.73 -24.60
CA THR A 378 -23.68 -10.45 -23.30
C THR A 378 -23.35 -11.73 -22.55
N TYR A 379 -24.29 -12.68 -22.44
CA TYR A 379 -24.18 -13.85 -21.57
C TYR A 379 -23.89 -15.15 -22.34
N SER A 380 -22.88 -15.91 -21.87
CA SER A 380 -22.52 -17.17 -22.53
C SER A 380 -23.65 -18.19 -22.47
N ASN A 381 -23.66 -19.15 -23.39
CA ASN A 381 -24.63 -20.24 -23.37
C ASN A 381 -24.63 -20.97 -22.01
N TYR A 382 -23.46 -21.15 -21.39
CA TYR A 382 -23.34 -21.76 -20.06
C TYR A 382 -24.09 -20.95 -19.00
N GLU A 383 -23.87 -19.64 -18.92
CA GLU A 383 -24.51 -18.77 -17.92
C GLU A 383 -26.03 -18.68 -18.10
N ARG A 384 -26.50 -18.75 -19.35
CA ARG A 384 -27.93 -18.69 -19.68
C ARG A 384 -28.66 -19.99 -19.41
N ASN A 385 -28.01 -21.14 -19.50
CA ASN A 385 -28.69 -22.45 -19.48
C ASN A 385 -28.28 -23.37 -18.31
N ASN A 386 -27.18 -23.11 -17.62
CA ASN A 386 -26.76 -23.94 -16.50
C ASN A 386 -27.56 -23.62 -15.23
N GLN A 387 -28.44 -24.54 -14.84
CA GLN A 387 -29.32 -24.36 -13.68
C GLN A 387 -28.55 -24.07 -12.39
N LYS A 388 -27.46 -24.81 -12.09
CA LYS A 388 -26.67 -24.62 -10.86
C LYS A 388 -26.04 -23.23 -10.79
N PHE A 389 -25.48 -22.76 -11.90
CA PHE A 389 -24.90 -21.42 -12.00
C PHE A 389 -25.95 -20.34 -11.77
N ARG A 390 -27.10 -20.46 -12.44
CA ARG A 390 -28.20 -19.48 -12.33
C ARG A 390 -28.80 -19.45 -10.94
N SER A 391 -28.98 -20.60 -10.29
CA SER A 391 -29.44 -20.66 -8.90
C SER A 391 -28.49 -19.90 -7.98
N ARG A 392 -27.17 -20.12 -8.09
CA ARG A 392 -26.17 -19.42 -7.27
C ARG A 392 -26.11 -17.91 -7.57
N ALA A 393 -26.23 -17.51 -8.83
CA ALA A 393 -26.29 -16.10 -9.20
C ALA A 393 -27.56 -15.44 -8.62
N ASN A 394 -28.70 -16.12 -8.68
CA ASN A 394 -29.96 -15.63 -8.13
C ASN A 394 -29.94 -15.54 -6.60
N GLU A 395 -29.29 -16.47 -5.91
CA GLU A 395 -29.06 -16.38 -4.45
C GLU A 395 -28.32 -15.10 -4.07
N GLN A 396 -27.30 -14.70 -4.83
CA GLN A 396 -26.61 -13.42 -4.61
C GLN A 396 -27.52 -12.23 -4.87
N LEU A 397 -28.33 -12.28 -5.94
CA LEU A 397 -29.25 -11.21 -6.30
C LEU A 397 -30.35 -11.01 -5.24
N ILE A 398 -30.92 -12.09 -4.71
CA ILE A 398 -31.93 -12.04 -3.64
C ILE A 398 -31.36 -11.33 -2.40
N LYS A 399 -30.16 -11.70 -1.96
CA LYS A 399 -29.50 -11.05 -0.81
C LYS A 399 -29.30 -9.55 -1.03
N ILE A 400 -28.90 -9.15 -2.24
CA ILE A 400 -28.73 -7.73 -2.58
C ILE A 400 -30.08 -7.01 -2.53
N ARG A 401 -31.15 -7.60 -3.10
CA ARG A 401 -32.51 -7.02 -3.07
C ARG A 401 -33.05 -6.87 -1.65
N GLU A 402 -32.84 -7.85 -0.78
CA GLU A 402 -33.23 -7.79 0.64
C GLU A 402 -32.54 -6.65 1.40
N ILE A 403 -31.25 -6.42 1.14
CA ILE A 403 -30.50 -5.31 1.73
C ILE A 403 -30.98 -3.97 1.14
N ASN A 404 -31.17 -3.91 -0.18
CA ASN A 404 -31.59 -2.68 -0.86
C ASN A 404 -32.99 -2.23 -0.42
N ALA A 405 -33.90 -3.18 -0.17
CA ALA A 405 -35.25 -2.88 0.35
C ALA A 405 -35.24 -2.18 1.71
N LYS A 406 -34.18 -2.34 2.51
CA LYS A 406 -34.05 -1.72 3.83
C LYS A 406 -33.41 -0.34 3.77
N ASN A 407 -32.35 -0.20 2.96
CA ASN A 407 -31.43 0.95 3.08
C ASN A 407 -31.14 1.67 1.74
N GLN A 408 -31.69 1.21 0.60
CA GLN A 408 -31.50 1.81 -0.74
C GLN A 408 -30.03 1.98 -1.19
N VAL A 409 -29.10 1.21 -0.60
CA VAL A 409 -27.65 1.37 -0.78
C VAL A 409 -27.18 1.04 -2.21
N PHE A 410 -27.94 0.23 -2.95
CA PHE A 410 -27.59 -0.24 -4.28
C PHE A 410 -28.33 0.49 -5.40
N ASP A 411 -29.12 1.52 -5.10
CA ASP A 411 -29.84 2.27 -6.12
C ASP A 411 -28.86 2.90 -7.13
N GLY A 412 -29.16 2.76 -8.42
CA GLY A 412 -28.30 3.21 -9.53
C GLY A 412 -27.02 2.40 -9.76
N HIS A 413 -26.74 1.36 -8.97
CA HIS A 413 -25.52 0.56 -9.13
C HIS A 413 -25.68 -0.54 -10.20
N ASN A 414 -24.64 -0.74 -11.01
CA ASN A 414 -24.54 -1.95 -11.83
C ASN A 414 -24.13 -3.14 -10.94
N LEU A 415 -25.02 -4.11 -10.74
CA LEU A 415 -24.79 -5.29 -9.90
C LEU A 415 -23.91 -6.33 -10.62
N SER A 416 -22.67 -5.96 -10.93
CA SER A 416 -21.72 -6.83 -11.63
C SER A 416 -21.35 -8.07 -10.82
N TYR A 417 -20.99 -9.15 -11.53
CA TYR A 417 -20.59 -10.41 -10.92
C TYR A 417 -19.34 -11.00 -11.58
N CYS A 418 -18.59 -11.79 -10.80
CA CYS A 418 -17.42 -12.51 -11.28
C CYS A 418 -17.81 -13.95 -11.60
N PHE A 419 -17.77 -14.32 -12.89
CA PHE A 419 -18.10 -15.69 -13.32
C PHE A 419 -17.28 -16.74 -12.56
N LYS A 420 -15.97 -16.50 -12.41
CA LYS A 420 -15.04 -17.39 -11.70
C LYS A 420 -15.47 -17.63 -10.26
N ASP A 421 -15.89 -16.59 -9.54
CA ASP A 421 -16.24 -16.72 -8.11
C ASP A 421 -17.55 -17.51 -7.94
N ILE A 422 -18.55 -17.25 -8.79
CA ILE A 422 -19.79 -18.04 -8.81
C ILE A 422 -19.48 -19.50 -9.14
N HIS A 423 -18.67 -19.75 -10.16
CA HIS A 423 -18.33 -21.11 -10.59
C HIS A 423 -17.52 -21.88 -9.53
N ASN A 424 -16.46 -21.28 -8.98
CA ASN A 424 -15.65 -21.90 -7.93
C ASN A 424 -16.47 -22.21 -6.67
N SER A 425 -17.49 -21.40 -6.36
CA SER A 425 -18.40 -21.66 -5.24
C SER A 425 -19.30 -22.89 -5.46
N LEU A 426 -19.42 -23.39 -6.69
CA LEU A 426 -20.11 -24.64 -7.02
C LEU A 426 -19.16 -25.84 -6.92
N ASP A 427 -17.94 -25.69 -7.45
CA ASP A 427 -16.96 -26.78 -7.54
C ASP A 427 -16.24 -27.07 -6.22
N LYS A 428 -16.35 -26.18 -5.23
CA LYS A 428 -15.63 -26.23 -3.94
C LYS A 428 -14.10 -26.37 -4.10
N LYS A 429 -13.57 -26.05 -5.28
CA LYS A 429 -12.16 -26.02 -5.62
C LYS A 429 -11.84 -24.67 -6.23
N GLY A 430 -10.81 -24.00 -5.72
CA GLY A 430 -10.36 -22.72 -6.26
C GLY A 430 -9.57 -22.93 -7.55
N ASN A 431 -10.22 -22.83 -8.71
CA ASN A 431 -9.54 -22.89 -9.99
C ASN A 431 -9.37 -21.48 -10.58
N GLN A 432 -8.15 -21.14 -11.02
CA GLN A 432 -7.82 -19.82 -11.56
C GLN A 432 -8.09 -19.71 -13.07
N VAL A 433 -8.27 -20.82 -13.79
CA VAL A 433 -8.38 -20.82 -15.25
C VAL A 433 -9.75 -20.39 -15.78
N HIS A 434 -10.78 -20.32 -14.93
CA HIS A 434 -12.16 -19.95 -15.33
C HIS A 434 -12.40 -18.44 -15.37
N THR A 435 -11.33 -17.62 -15.35
CA THR A 435 -11.48 -16.17 -15.58
C THR A 435 -11.90 -15.90 -17.03
N ARG A 436 -12.82 -14.95 -17.23
CA ARG A 436 -13.18 -14.47 -18.58
C ARG A 436 -12.16 -13.52 -19.17
N ALA A 437 -11.44 -12.80 -18.31
CA ALA A 437 -10.49 -11.79 -18.74
C ALA A 437 -9.13 -12.44 -19.04
N LEU A 438 -8.57 -12.10 -20.19
CA LEU A 438 -7.16 -12.27 -20.50
C LEU A 438 -6.32 -11.40 -19.55
N HIS A 439 -5.07 -11.80 -19.35
CA HIS A 439 -4.12 -11.00 -18.58
C HIS A 439 -3.62 -9.80 -19.40
N ALA A 440 -3.12 -8.76 -18.71
CA ALA A 440 -2.67 -7.55 -19.38
C ALA A 440 -1.44 -7.80 -20.26
N GLU A 441 -0.51 -8.61 -19.77
CA GLU A 441 0.71 -9.04 -20.45
C GLU A 441 0.36 -9.87 -21.69
N GLU A 442 -0.57 -10.81 -21.55
CA GLU A 442 -1.08 -11.59 -22.68
C GLU A 442 -1.71 -10.71 -23.75
N ASN A 443 -2.53 -9.74 -23.35
CA ASN A 443 -3.13 -8.82 -24.31
C ASN A 443 -2.07 -7.95 -25.00
N ALA A 444 -1.06 -7.48 -24.28
CA ALA A 444 0.06 -6.73 -24.88
C ALA A 444 0.83 -7.58 -25.91
N PHE A 445 1.05 -8.87 -25.63
CA PHE A 445 1.67 -9.80 -26.58
C PHE A 445 0.78 -10.06 -27.80
N LEU A 446 -0.52 -10.27 -27.60
CA LEU A 446 -1.47 -10.47 -28.69
C LEU A 446 -1.59 -9.24 -29.59
N GLN A 447 -1.47 -8.02 -29.04
CA GLN A 447 -1.47 -6.82 -29.86
C GLN A 447 -0.25 -6.75 -30.80
N LEU A 448 0.93 -7.19 -30.33
CA LEU A 448 2.13 -7.25 -31.17
C LEU A 448 1.94 -8.19 -32.36
N THR A 449 1.37 -9.37 -32.12
CA THR A 449 1.16 -10.38 -33.17
C THR A 449 0.04 -9.99 -34.12
N LYS A 450 -1.04 -9.41 -33.58
CA LYS A 450 -2.24 -9.04 -34.35
C LYS A 450 -2.00 -7.92 -35.35
N TYR A 451 -1.29 -6.87 -34.96
CA TYR A 451 -1.10 -5.69 -35.80
C TYR A 451 0.25 -5.66 -36.53
N GLY A 452 1.12 -6.64 -36.24
CA GLY A 452 2.47 -6.72 -36.78
C GLY A 452 3.42 -5.75 -36.06
N SER A 453 4.60 -6.24 -35.71
CA SER A 453 5.67 -5.41 -35.14
C SER A 453 7.02 -5.86 -35.69
N SER A 454 7.99 -4.94 -35.74
CA SER A 454 9.40 -5.31 -35.83
C SER A 454 9.73 -6.15 -34.60
N GLY A 455 10.39 -7.31 -34.79
CA GLY A 455 10.63 -8.30 -33.74
C GLY A 455 11.08 -7.69 -32.40
N ILE A 456 10.62 -8.30 -31.31
CA ILE A 456 10.76 -7.79 -29.94
C ILE A 456 11.83 -8.52 -29.11
N GLU A 457 12.70 -9.29 -29.77
CA GLU A 457 13.79 -10.00 -29.12
C GLU A 457 14.76 -9.02 -28.43
N GLY A 458 15.14 -9.33 -27.20
CA GLY A 458 15.88 -8.41 -26.31
C GLY A 458 15.05 -7.22 -25.81
N GLY A 459 13.73 -7.25 -26.01
CA GLY A 459 12.79 -6.25 -25.52
C GLY A 459 12.52 -6.35 -24.01
N LYS A 460 11.67 -5.45 -23.51
CA LYS A 460 11.33 -5.38 -22.09
C LYS A 460 9.82 -5.43 -21.88
N LEU A 461 9.39 -6.09 -20.83
CA LEU A 461 8.00 -6.10 -20.38
C LEU A 461 7.86 -5.22 -19.13
N TYR A 462 6.98 -4.24 -19.17
CA TYR A 462 6.58 -3.44 -18.01
C TYR A 462 5.15 -3.83 -17.63
N THR A 463 4.89 -4.15 -16.36
CA THR A 463 3.56 -4.56 -15.90
C THR A 463 3.26 -4.04 -14.50
N THR A 464 2.02 -3.62 -14.24
CA THR A 464 1.63 -3.15 -12.90
C THR A 464 1.49 -4.28 -11.87
N ALA A 465 1.50 -5.53 -12.31
CA ALA A 465 1.54 -6.73 -11.47
C ALA A 465 2.50 -7.74 -12.08
N SER A 466 3.29 -8.45 -11.27
CA SER A 466 4.27 -9.38 -11.85
C SER A 466 3.58 -10.52 -12.61
N PRO A 467 4.26 -11.13 -13.61
CA PRO A 467 3.62 -12.10 -14.47
C PRO A 467 3.31 -13.41 -13.73
N CYS A 468 2.14 -13.99 -14.02
CA CYS A 468 1.85 -15.38 -13.63
C CYS A 468 2.69 -16.37 -14.45
N GLU A 469 2.64 -17.66 -14.11
CA GLU A 469 3.41 -18.72 -14.79
C GLU A 469 3.15 -18.75 -16.31
N LEU A 470 1.90 -18.51 -16.74
CA LEU A 470 1.54 -18.48 -18.16
C LEU A 470 2.07 -17.24 -18.88
N CYS A 471 2.03 -16.07 -18.23
CA CYS A 471 2.58 -14.84 -18.82
C CYS A 471 4.10 -14.84 -18.82
N ALA A 472 4.73 -15.42 -17.79
CA ALA A 472 6.17 -15.61 -17.70
C ALA A 472 6.68 -16.51 -18.84
N LYS A 473 5.99 -17.64 -19.12
CA LYS A 473 6.32 -18.51 -20.26
C LYS A 473 6.29 -17.75 -21.59
N LYS A 474 5.27 -16.90 -21.80
CA LYS A 474 5.12 -16.09 -23.01
C LYS A 474 6.21 -15.02 -23.11
N ALA A 475 6.52 -14.33 -22.02
CA ALA A 475 7.60 -13.34 -21.98
C ALA A 475 8.96 -13.97 -22.34
N TYR A 476 9.26 -15.15 -21.77
CA TYR A 476 10.47 -15.91 -22.06
C TYR A 476 10.50 -16.34 -23.54
N GLN A 477 9.41 -16.91 -24.06
CA GLN A 477 9.30 -17.35 -25.46
C GLN A 477 9.48 -16.20 -26.47
N LEU A 478 9.07 -14.99 -26.09
CA LEU A 478 9.22 -13.79 -26.93
C LEU A 478 10.61 -13.15 -26.83
N GLY A 479 11.52 -13.72 -26.03
CA GLY A 479 12.88 -13.22 -25.88
C GLY A 479 12.97 -11.90 -25.13
N MET A 480 12.06 -11.64 -24.17
CA MET A 480 12.22 -10.47 -23.28
C MET A 480 13.50 -10.62 -22.46
N SER A 481 14.30 -9.55 -22.37
CA SER A 481 15.51 -9.52 -21.54
C SER A 481 15.25 -8.99 -20.13
N GLU A 482 14.17 -8.22 -19.93
CA GLU A 482 13.85 -7.58 -18.65
C GLU A 482 12.33 -7.57 -18.42
N ILE A 483 11.91 -7.86 -17.19
CA ILE A 483 10.52 -7.76 -16.74
C ILE A 483 10.46 -6.82 -15.53
N VAL A 484 9.90 -5.62 -15.76
CA VAL A 484 9.73 -4.58 -14.75
C VAL A 484 8.33 -4.65 -14.15
N TYR A 485 8.19 -4.80 -12.83
CA TYR A 485 6.90 -4.98 -12.17
C TYR A 485 6.71 -4.17 -10.88
N ILE A 486 5.46 -3.77 -10.57
CA ILE A 486 5.13 -3.07 -9.31
C ILE A 486 4.78 -4.04 -8.18
N ASP A 487 3.67 -4.75 -8.31
CA ASP A 487 3.19 -5.70 -7.29
C ASP A 487 3.78 -7.09 -7.53
N PRO A 488 4.50 -7.71 -6.57
CA PRO A 488 4.92 -9.09 -6.68
C PRO A 488 3.70 -10.02 -6.72
N TYR A 489 3.61 -10.85 -7.74
CA TYR A 489 2.55 -11.83 -7.90
C TYR A 489 2.87 -13.09 -7.10
N PRO A 490 1.89 -13.65 -6.37
CA PRO A 490 2.09 -14.90 -5.65
C PRO A 490 2.20 -16.06 -6.66
N GLY A 491 3.21 -16.91 -6.52
CA GLY A 491 3.37 -18.08 -7.38
C GLY A 491 4.81 -18.55 -7.45
N ILE A 492 5.06 -19.51 -8.33
CA ILE A 492 6.39 -20.10 -8.53
C ILE A 492 7.02 -19.63 -9.84
N ALA A 493 6.43 -18.65 -10.54
CA ALA A 493 6.89 -18.19 -11.85
C ALA A 493 8.38 -17.85 -11.88
N LYS A 494 8.91 -17.18 -10.84
CA LYS A 494 10.33 -16.86 -10.73
C LYS A 494 11.20 -18.12 -10.67
N GLU A 495 10.92 -19.00 -9.71
CA GLU A 495 11.71 -20.20 -9.42
C GLU A 495 11.55 -21.30 -10.49
N HIS A 496 10.37 -21.40 -11.11
CA HIS A 496 10.02 -22.47 -12.04
C HIS A 496 10.22 -22.11 -13.52
N ILE A 497 9.94 -20.87 -13.93
CA ILE A 497 9.92 -20.47 -15.35
C ILE A 497 11.05 -19.50 -15.69
N ILE A 498 11.27 -18.49 -14.86
CA ILE A 498 12.17 -17.39 -15.21
C ILE A 498 13.63 -17.75 -14.95
N ASN A 499 13.96 -18.32 -13.79
CA ASN A 499 15.34 -18.58 -13.37
C ASN A 499 15.99 -19.83 -14.00
N ILE A 500 15.58 -20.23 -15.20
CA ILE A 500 16.11 -21.42 -15.90
C ILE A 500 16.38 -21.13 -17.39
N GLY A 501 17.20 -21.98 -18.03
CA GLY A 501 17.56 -21.90 -19.46
C GLY A 501 18.64 -20.86 -19.77
N ASP A 502 18.90 -20.65 -21.06
CA ASP A 502 20.06 -19.86 -21.52
C ASP A 502 19.79 -18.35 -21.62
N ASN A 503 18.51 -17.94 -21.71
CA ASN A 503 18.09 -16.55 -21.93
C ASN A 503 17.19 -16.05 -20.78
N VAL A 504 17.69 -16.12 -19.55
CA VAL A 504 16.96 -15.72 -18.34
C VAL A 504 16.65 -14.22 -18.35
N PRO A 505 15.37 -13.79 -18.35
CA PRO A 505 15.02 -12.38 -18.22
C PRO A 505 15.32 -11.87 -16.81
N GLU A 506 15.86 -10.66 -16.70
CA GLU A 506 16.06 -9.99 -15.42
C GLU A 506 14.70 -9.53 -14.84
N LEU A 507 14.41 -9.92 -13.59
CA LEU A 507 13.23 -9.44 -12.87
C LEU A 507 13.59 -8.18 -12.08
N VAL A 508 13.03 -7.05 -12.50
CA VAL A 508 13.32 -5.75 -11.91
C VAL A 508 12.07 -5.22 -11.21
N GLN A 509 12.18 -4.98 -9.90
CA GLN A 509 11.11 -4.31 -9.19
C GLN A 509 11.08 -2.83 -9.56
N PHE A 510 9.91 -2.34 -9.92
CA PHE A 510 9.71 -0.95 -10.31
C PHE A 510 10.11 0.01 -9.20
N ARG A 511 10.84 1.05 -9.59
CA ARG A 511 11.19 2.21 -8.77
C ARG A 511 10.86 3.45 -9.58
N GLY A 512 10.15 4.40 -9.00
CA GLY A 512 9.54 5.46 -9.80
C GLY A 512 8.29 6.07 -9.17
N ALA A 513 7.89 7.24 -9.67
CA ALA A 513 6.55 7.76 -9.47
C ALA A 513 5.57 7.28 -10.55
N VAL A 514 4.33 6.97 -10.17
CA VAL A 514 3.23 6.58 -11.06
C VAL A 514 1.92 7.29 -10.70
N GLY A 515 0.92 7.17 -11.57
CA GLY A 515 -0.41 7.72 -11.37
C GLY A 515 -0.40 9.24 -11.30
N LYS A 516 -1.09 9.81 -10.31
CA LYS A 516 -1.20 11.28 -10.15
C LYS A 516 0.12 11.92 -9.73
N ALA A 517 0.96 11.22 -8.95
CA ALA A 517 2.22 11.78 -8.51
C ALA A 517 3.22 11.96 -9.65
N TYR A 518 3.23 11.07 -10.65
CA TYR A 518 4.04 11.25 -11.85
C TYR A 518 3.82 12.65 -12.47
N HIS A 519 2.57 13.05 -12.66
CA HIS A 519 2.25 14.37 -13.19
C HIS A 519 2.65 15.49 -12.21
N ARG A 520 2.25 15.38 -10.94
CA ARG A 520 2.56 16.40 -9.92
C ARG A 520 4.05 16.66 -9.71
N LEU A 521 4.90 15.66 -9.92
CA LEU A 521 6.35 15.76 -9.70
C LEU A 521 7.09 16.24 -10.95
N TYR A 522 6.62 15.87 -12.14
CA TYR A 522 7.37 16.11 -13.40
C TYR A 522 6.76 17.20 -14.29
N GLU A 523 5.55 17.67 -14.01
CA GLU A 523 4.97 18.82 -14.69
C GLU A 523 5.67 20.11 -14.24
N GLN A 524 6.13 20.89 -15.23
CA GLN A 524 6.73 22.19 -14.99
C GLN A 524 5.65 23.21 -14.65
N ILE A 525 5.83 23.96 -13.55
CA ILE A 525 4.92 25.06 -13.19
C ILE A 525 4.94 26.14 -14.27
N LEU A 526 6.14 26.43 -14.77
CA LEU A 526 6.43 27.34 -15.87
C LEU A 526 7.58 26.71 -16.68
N PRO A 527 7.69 26.91 -18.01
CA PRO A 527 8.87 26.50 -18.75
C PRO A 527 10.16 26.98 -18.07
N ILE A 528 11.12 26.08 -17.84
CA ILE A 528 12.36 26.37 -17.08
C ILE A 528 13.10 27.61 -17.63
N LYS A 529 13.07 27.81 -18.95
CA LYS A 529 13.64 28.98 -19.61
C LYS A 529 13.03 30.29 -19.08
N ASP A 530 11.72 30.32 -18.96
CA ASP A 530 10.98 31.52 -18.56
C ASP A 530 11.11 31.73 -17.04
N GLU A 531 11.14 30.65 -16.25
CA GLU A 531 11.40 30.70 -14.81
C GLU A 531 12.75 31.34 -14.50
N ILE A 532 13.83 30.89 -15.15
CA ILE A 532 15.17 31.48 -15.00
C ILE A 532 15.14 32.96 -15.43
N GLY A 533 14.46 33.26 -16.54
CA GLY A 533 14.31 34.63 -17.02
C GLY A 533 13.66 35.56 -15.97
N HIS A 534 12.60 35.10 -15.30
CA HIS A 534 11.96 35.87 -14.23
C HIS A 534 12.84 35.98 -12.97
N MET A 535 13.53 34.90 -12.58
CA MET A 535 14.42 34.94 -11.42
C MET A 535 15.61 35.89 -11.61
N MET A 536 16.14 36.01 -12.82
CA MET A 536 17.20 36.97 -13.14
C MET A 536 16.72 38.43 -13.14
N ALA A 537 15.41 38.66 -13.25
CA ALA A 537 14.81 39.99 -13.25
C ALA A 537 14.41 40.48 -11.85
N LEU A 538 14.38 39.60 -10.84
CA LEU A 538 14.22 39.91 -9.42
C LEU A 538 15.56 40.34 -8.80
#